data_AF-A0A1B6HAM8-F1
#
_entry.id   AF-A0A1B6HAM8-F1
#
_cell.length_a   1.000
_cell.length_b   1.000
_cell.length_c   1.000
_cell.angle_alpha   90.00
_cell.angle_beta   90.00
_cell.angle_gamma   90.00
#
_symmetry.space_group_name_H-M   'P 1'
#
loop_
_entity.id
_entity.type
_entity.pdbx_description
1 polymer ?
#
loop_
_entity_poly.entity_id
_entity_poly.type
_entity_poly.pdbx_seq_one_letter_code
_entity_poly.pdbx_strand_id
1 'polypeptide(L)'
;GDNVTGTVRWLAAAQQGKGPGEDTALVNRTVTLLEIMSLGQLLPPPLSSIALAVPHLPPQQVVLLLRECVWNYMRDHVPSPALFSRDPSGLMWRDPALSRPPKQYTETFRVILQRNIGKMGQLYAQLFIFSPTEP
;
A
#
# COMPACT_ATOMS: atom_id res chain seq x y z
N GLY A 1 -9.64 12.77 7.88
CA GLY A 1 -10.05 13.70 6.82
C GLY A 1 -9.27 13.52 5.53
N ASP A 2 -7.97 13.21 5.59
CA ASP A 2 -7.07 13.50 4.46
C ASP A 2 -6.97 12.43 3.36
N ASN A 3 -7.25 11.15 3.67
CA ASN A 3 -7.22 10.06 2.68
C ASN A 3 -8.28 10.23 1.56
N VAL A 4 -9.43 10.81 1.91
CA VAL A 4 -10.50 11.10 0.96
C VAL A 4 -10.04 12.20 -0.02
N THR A 5 -9.38 13.24 0.50
CA THR A 5 -8.84 14.34 -0.30
C THR A 5 -7.77 13.87 -1.29
N GLY A 6 -6.88 12.97 -0.88
CA GLY A 6 -5.87 12.37 -1.75
C GLY A 6 -6.51 11.54 -2.88
N THR A 7 -7.43 10.65 -2.55
CA THR A 7 -8.13 9.79 -3.52
C THR A 7 -8.94 10.61 -4.52
N VAL A 8 -9.64 11.67 -4.06
CA VAL A 8 -10.41 12.58 -4.93
C VAL A 8 -9.50 13.31 -5.92
N ARG A 9 -8.32 13.76 -5.50
CA ARG A 9 -7.34 14.39 -6.40
C ARG A 9 -6.77 13.41 -7.43
N TRP A 10 -6.48 12.17 -7.01
CA TRP A 10 -6.07 11.12 -7.95
C TRP A 10 -7.16 10.76 -8.95
N LEU A 11 -8.43 10.77 -8.53
CA LEU A 11 -9.57 10.59 -9.44
C LEU A 11 -9.66 11.73 -10.46
N ALA A 12 -9.44 12.98 -10.05
CA ALA A 12 -9.40 14.11 -10.97
C ALA A 12 -8.23 13.99 -11.97
N ALA A 13 -7.04 13.60 -11.52
CA ALA A 13 -5.89 13.35 -12.40
C ALA A 13 -6.15 12.20 -13.40
N ALA A 14 -6.87 11.17 -12.97
CA ALA A 14 -7.30 10.06 -13.82
C ALA A 14 -8.27 10.47 -14.94
N GLN A 15 -9.19 11.39 -14.66
CA GLN A 15 -10.12 11.92 -15.67
C GLN A 15 -9.41 12.85 -16.67
N GLN A 16 -8.32 13.48 -16.27
CA GLN A 16 -7.52 14.37 -17.12
C GLN A 16 -6.53 13.62 -18.03
N GLY A 17 -6.47 12.29 -17.96
CA GLY A 17 -5.53 11.49 -18.78
C GLY A 17 -4.06 11.71 -18.44
N LYS A 18 -3.75 12.20 -17.24
CA LYS A 18 -2.38 12.51 -16.82
C LYS A 18 -1.48 11.28 -16.79
N GLY A 19 -0.21 11.49 -17.13
CA GLY A 19 0.82 10.46 -17.11
C GLY A 19 1.24 10.07 -15.68
N PRO A 20 2.01 8.97 -15.52
CA PRO A 20 2.62 8.61 -14.25
C PRO A 20 3.49 9.75 -13.71
N GLY A 21 3.32 10.10 -12.44
CA GLY A 21 4.20 11.06 -11.77
C GLY A 21 4.00 12.53 -12.15
N GLU A 22 2.97 12.88 -12.94
CA GLU A 22 2.83 14.24 -13.50
C GLU A 22 2.54 15.33 -12.45
N ASP A 23 1.72 15.03 -11.43
CA ASP A 23 1.54 15.91 -10.26
C ASP A 23 2.50 15.46 -9.14
N THR A 24 3.76 15.90 -9.22
CA THR A 24 4.83 15.54 -8.28
C THR A 24 4.47 15.85 -6.83
N ALA A 25 3.72 16.94 -6.58
CA ALA A 25 3.29 17.30 -5.24
C ALA A 25 2.28 16.30 -4.67
N LEU A 26 1.33 15.84 -5.50
CA LEU A 26 0.37 14.80 -5.12
C LEU A 26 1.06 13.45 -4.90
N VAL A 27 2.02 13.09 -5.77
CA VAL A 27 2.84 11.88 -5.65
C VAL A 27 3.59 11.88 -4.32
N ASN A 28 4.37 12.93 -4.04
CA ASN A 28 5.18 13.02 -2.82
C ASN A 28 4.32 12.92 -1.56
N ARG A 29 3.19 13.64 -1.51
CA ARG A 29 2.26 13.55 -0.37
C ARG A 29 1.72 12.14 -0.18
N THR A 30 1.38 11.46 -1.27
CA THR A 30 0.86 10.09 -1.24
C THR A 30 1.93 9.11 -0.76
N VAL A 31 3.15 9.21 -1.28
CA VAL A 31 4.30 8.39 -0.86
C VAL A 31 4.59 8.60 0.63
N THR A 32 4.74 9.86 1.08
CA THR A 32 5.01 10.17 2.49
C THR A 32 3.91 9.63 3.41
N LEU A 33 2.63 9.76 3.03
CA LEU A 33 1.54 9.21 3.82
C LEU A 33 1.62 7.69 3.95
N LEU A 34 1.87 6.98 2.84
CA LEU A 34 1.99 5.53 2.84
C LEU A 34 3.21 5.07 3.65
N GLU A 35 4.35 5.76 3.56
CA GLU A 35 5.54 5.49 4.36
C GLU A 35 5.28 5.67 5.86
N ILE A 36 4.59 6.75 6.26
CA ILE A 36 4.18 6.98 7.65
C ILE A 36 3.27 5.84 8.13
N MET A 37 2.32 5.41 7.31
CA MET A 37 1.43 4.30 7.65
C MET A 37 2.18 2.97 7.80
N SER A 38 3.16 2.70 6.94
CA SER A 38 4.05 1.54 7.04
C SER A 38 4.90 1.58 8.30
N LEU A 39 5.52 2.72 8.61
CA LEU A 39 6.33 2.92 9.83
C LEU A 39 5.50 2.75 11.10
N GLY A 40 4.26 3.25 11.10
CA GLY A 40 3.30 3.06 12.17
C GLY A 40 2.72 1.64 12.27
N GLN A 41 3.22 0.69 11.49
CA GLN A 41 2.73 -0.70 11.42
C GLN A 41 1.23 -0.81 11.10
N LEU A 42 0.70 0.19 10.38
CA LEU A 42 -0.70 0.23 9.94
C LEU A 42 -0.89 -0.59 8.67
N LEU A 43 0.13 -0.62 7.81
CA LEU A 43 0.15 -1.41 6.58
C LEU A 43 1.19 -2.52 6.69
N PRO A 44 0.80 -3.79 6.63
CA PRO A 44 1.74 -4.90 6.58
C PRO A 44 2.28 -5.16 5.16
N PRO A 45 3.38 -5.90 4.99
CA PRO A 45 3.77 -6.42 3.69
C PRO A 45 2.66 -7.30 3.06
N PRO A 46 2.38 -7.20 1.75
CA PRO A 46 3.06 -6.36 0.76
C PRO A 46 2.51 -4.92 0.65
N LEU A 47 1.45 -4.56 1.38
CA LEU A 47 0.81 -3.24 1.32
C LEU A 47 1.77 -2.10 1.71
N SER A 48 2.70 -2.36 2.63
CA SER A 48 3.72 -1.40 3.04
C SER A 48 4.64 -0.94 1.90
N SER A 49 4.73 -1.73 0.82
CA SER A 49 5.55 -1.44 -0.35
C SER A 49 4.82 -0.70 -1.46
N ILE A 50 3.53 -0.34 -1.29
CA ILE A 50 2.76 0.41 -2.29
C ILE A 50 3.41 1.77 -2.59
N ALA A 51 4.02 2.41 -1.59
CA ALA A 51 4.74 3.68 -1.76
C ALA A 51 5.81 3.63 -2.87
N LEU A 52 6.49 2.48 -3.02
CA LEU A 52 7.50 2.26 -4.06
C LEU A 52 6.91 2.20 -5.47
N ALA A 53 5.65 1.81 -5.60
CA ALA A 53 5.01 1.70 -6.91
C ALA A 53 4.39 3.04 -7.37
N VAL A 54 3.82 3.83 -6.46
CA VAL A 54 3.05 5.05 -6.77
C VAL A 54 3.72 5.99 -7.79
N PRO A 55 5.03 6.32 -7.70
CA PRO A 55 5.67 7.26 -8.64
C PRO A 55 5.66 6.81 -10.10
N HIS A 56 5.46 5.51 -10.34
CA HIS A 56 5.64 4.88 -11.64
C HIS A 56 4.32 4.44 -12.28
N LEU A 57 3.20 4.64 -11.59
CA LEU A 57 1.89 4.18 -12.01
C LEU A 57 1.05 5.35 -12.56
N PRO A 58 0.20 5.09 -13.57
CA PRO A 58 -0.75 6.07 -14.02
C PRO A 58 -1.80 6.34 -12.91
N PRO A 59 -2.41 7.55 -12.86
CA PRO A 59 -3.35 7.95 -11.82
C PRO A 59 -4.47 6.93 -11.55
N GLN A 60 -5.02 6.30 -12.58
CA GLN A 60 -6.10 5.31 -12.47
C GLN A 60 -5.68 4.10 -11.64
N GLN A 61 -4.44 3.63 -11.81
CA GLN A 61 -3.89 2.51 -11.05
C GLN A 61 -3.60 2.91 -9.60
N VAL A 62 -3.14 4.15 -9.38
CA VAL A 62 -2.97 4.68 -8.02
C VAL A 62 -4.31 4.75 -7.28
N VAL A 63 -5.38 5.22 -7.92
CA VAL A 63 -6.73 5.21 -7.33
C VAL A 63 -7.15 3.80 -6.92
N LEU A 64 -6.93 2.81 -7.78
CA LEU A 64 -7.26 1.42 -7.48
C LEU A 64 -6.45 0.88 -6.29
N LEU A 65 -5.15 1.18 -6.20
CA LEU A 65 -4.33 0.77 -5.06
C LEU A 65 -4.81 1.41 -3.75
N LEU A 66 -5.07 2.71 -3.76
CA LEU A 66 -5.52 3.41 -2.57
C LEU A 66 -6.89 2.91 -2.10
N ARG A 67 -7.82 2.63 -3.03
CA ARG A 67 -9.17 2.16 -2.70
C ARG A 67 -9.19 0.69 -2.30
N GLU A 68 -8.71 -0.19 -3.18
CA GLU A 68 -8.87 -1.64 -3.01
C GLU A 68 -7.91 -2.22 -2.00
N CYS A 69 -6.69 -1.67 -1.90
CA CYS A 69 -5.66 -2.21 -1.04
C CYS A 69 -5.60 -1.45 0.29
N VAL A 70 -5.41 -0.13 0.26
CA VAL A 70 -5.12 0.66 1.47
C VAL A 70 -6.39 0.95 2.27
N TRP A 71 -7.39 1.56 1.64
CA TRP A 71 -8.62 1.96 2.32
C TRP A 71 -9.42 0.77 2.84
N ASN A 72 -9.70 -0.22 1.98
CA ASN A 72 -10.45 -1.41 2.38
C ASN A 72 -9.75 -2.16 3.52
N TYR A 73 -8.41 -2.29 3.47
CA TYR A 73 -7.67 -2.91 4.56
C TYR A 73 -7.81 -2.13 5.86
N MET A 74 -7.55 -0.81 5.84
CA MET A 74 -7.61 0.05 7.02
C MET A 74 -9.01 0.17 7.63
N ARG A 75 -10.05 0.10 6.80
CA ARG A 75 -11.45 0.10 7.25
C ARG A 75 -11.75 -1.16 8.07
N ASP A 76 -11.28 -2.32 7.61
CA ASP A 76 -11.58 -3.60 8.23
C ASP A 76 -10.57 -3.95 9.36
N HIS A 77 -9.37 -3.36 9.34
CA HIS A 77 -8.28 -3.58 10.29
C HIS A 77 -7.95 -2.28 11.03
N VAL A 78 -8.92 -1.81 11.80
CA VAL A 78 -8.82 -0.54 12.54
C VAL A 78 -7.59 -0.57 13.46
N PRO A 79 -6.72 0.45 13.42
CA PRO A 79 -5.56 0.51 14.30
C PRO A 79 -6.00 0.78 15.74
N SER A 80 -6.13 -0.30 16.51
CA SER A 80 -6.41 -0.27 17.94
C SER A 80 -5.13 -0.53 18.75
N PRO A 81 -4.89 0.22 19.85
CA PRO A 81 -3.81 -0.08 20.80
C PRO A 81 -3.85 -1.51 21.34
N ALA A 82 -5.04 -2.13 21.39
CA ALA A 82 -5.22 -3.51 21.87
C ALA A 82 -4.54 -4.57 20.98
N LEU A 83 -4.16 -4.21 19.76
CA LEU A 83 -3.48 -5.11 18.82
C LEU A 83 -1.96 -5.16 19.03
N PHE A 84 -1.43 -4.37 19.96
CA PHE A 84 -0.02 -4.41 20.31
C PHE A 84 0.16 -5.28 21.55
N SER A 85 1.04 -6.28 21.45
CA SER A 85 1.42 -7.12 22.58
C SER A 85 2.73 -6.61 23.16
N ARG A 86 2.87 -6.73 24.48
CA ARG A 86 4.11 -6.39 25.16
C ARG A 86 5.09 -7.56 25.03
N ASP A 87 6.26 -7.31 24.49
CA ASP A 87 7.34 -8.29 24.46
C ASP A 87 8.02 -8.40 25.86
N PRO A 88 8.93 -9.36 26.06
CA PRO A 88 9.71 -9.48 27.29
C PRO A 88 10.59 -8.26 27.61
N SER A 89 10.93 -7.42 26.62
CA SER A 89 11.70 -6.18 26.80
C SER A 89 10.83 -4.98 27.22
N GLY A 90 9.51 -5.16 27.24
CA GLY A 90 8.53 -4.14 27.60
C GLY A 90 8.07 -3.28 26.43
N LEU A 91 8.57 -3.53 25.21
CA LEU A 91 8.19 -2.89 23.96
C LEU A 91 6.86 -3.46 23.43
N MET A 92 6.04 -2.57 22.88
CA MET A 92 4.76 -2.92 22.28
C MET A 92 4.97 -3.16 20.77
N TRP A 93 4.67 -4.37 20.29
CA TRP A 93 4.87 -4.76 18.90
C TRP A 93 3.68 -5.56 18.37
N ARG A 94 3.48 -5.55 17.04
CA ARG A 94 2.55 -6.43 16.33
C ARG A 94 3.29 -7.66 15.82
N ASP A 95 2.71 -8.84 16.04
CA ASP A 95 3.25 -10.09 15.51
C ASP A 95 3.20 -10.08 13.96
N PRO A 96 4.35 -10.14 13.26
CA PRO A 96 4.42 -10.20 11.81
C PRO A 96 3.68 -11.40 11.21
N ALA A 97 3.54 -12.51 11.95
CA ALA A 97 2.82 -13.70 11.50
C ALA A 97 1.31 -13.45 11.41
N LEU A 98 0.75 -12.68 12.34
CA LEU A 98 -0.66 -12.24 12.34
C LEU A 98 -0.91 -11.05 11.40
N SER A 99 0.15 -10.49 10.84
CA SER A 99 0.10 -9.27 10.05
C SER A 99 -0.10 -9.53 8.56
N ARG A 100 -0.15 -10.78 8.09
CA ARG A 100 -0.30 -11.04 6.64
C ARG A 100 -1.71 -10.67 6.16
N PRO A 101 -1.85 -9.69 5.25
CA PRO A 101 -3.16 -9.26 4.78
C PRO A 101 -3.79 -10.33 3.88
N PRO A 102 -5.11 -10.60 4.02
CA PRO A 102 -5.82 -11.49 3.13
C PRO A 102 -5.72 -11.09 1.65
N LYS A 103 -5.77 -12.07 0.75
CA LYS A 103 -5.60 -11.86 -0.70
C LYS A 103 -6.52 -10.79 -1.28
N GLN A 104 -7.73 -10.63 -0.73
CA GLN A 104 -8.69 -9.60 -1.18
C GLN A 104 -8.13 -8.17 -1.13
N TYR A 105 -7.17 -7.89 -0.24
CA TYR A 105 -6.53 -6.58 -0.15
C TYR A 105 -5.23 -6.48 -0.94
N THR A 106 -4.62 -7.59 -1.36
CA THR A 106 -3.33 -7.61 -2.06
C THR A 106 -3.44 -7.90 -3.56
N GLU A 107 -4.55 -8.49 -4.00
CA GLU A 107 -4.69 -9.00 -5.37
C GLU A 107 -4.66 -7.89 -6.41
N THR A 108 -5.32 -6.76 -6.14
CA THR A 108 -5.24 -5.58 -7.02
C THR A 108 -3.80 -5.08 -7.17
N PHE A 109 -3.01 -5.09 -6.08
CA PHE A 109 -1.61 -4.71 -6.15
C PHE A 109 -0.79 -5.70 -6.98
N ARG A 110 -0.99 -7.00 -6.76
CA ARG A 110 -0.36 -8.08 -7.53
C ARG A 110 -0.62 -7.92 -9.03
N VAL A 111 -1.87 -7.73 -9.44
CA VAL A 111 -2.27 -7.57 -10.84
C VAL A 111 -1.70 -6.29 -11.45
N ILE A 112 -1.67 -5.17 -10.71
CA ILE A 112 -1.07 -3.92 -11.19
C ILE A 112 0.43 -4.08 -11.44
N LEU A 113 1.17 -4.76 -10.54
CA LEU A 113 2.59 -5.01 -10.77
C LEU A 113 2.82 -5.94 -11.98
N GLN A 114 1.98 -6.96 -12.18
CA GLN A 114 2.04 -7.83 -13.36
C GLN A 114 1.76 -7.08 -14.67
N ARG A 115 0.77 -6.17 -14.69
CA ARG A 115 0.50 -5.34 -15.87
C ARG A 115 1.65 -4.38 -16.19
N ASN A 116 2.47 -4.04 -15.22
CA ASN A 116 3.64 -3.18 -15.36
C ASN A 116 4.95 -3.96 -15.21
N ILE A 117 4.97 -5.28 -15.49
CA ILE A 117 6.10 -6.16 -15.16
C ILE A 117 7.43 -5.71 -15.78
N GLY A 118 7.40 -5.07 -16.96
CA GLY A 118 8.59 -4.54 -17.62
C GLY A 118 9.36 -3.50 -16.78
N LYS A 119 8.67 -2.78 -15.87
CA LYS A 119 9.27 -1.82 -14.93
C LYS A 119 9.25 -2.31 -13.48
N MET A 120 8.29 -3.17 -13.15
CA MET A 120 7.97 -3.57 -11.77
C MET A 120 8.31 -5.04 -11.45
N GLY A 121 8.95 -5.76 -12.37
CA GLY A 121 9.22 -7.19 -12.21
C GLY A 121 10.02 -7.52 -10.96
N GLN A 122 11.02 -6.70 -10.62
CA GLN A 122 11.81 -6.90 -9.40
C GLN A 122 10.95 -6.74 -8.14
N LEU A 123 10.14 -5.68 -8.05
CA LEU A 123 9.23 -5.46 -6.92
C LEU A 123 8.19 -6.58 -6.83
N TYR A 124 7.62 -7.01 -7.96
CA TYR A 124 6.70 -8.15 -8.02
C TYR A 124 7.34 -9.43 -7.45
N ALA A 125 8.55 -9.76 -7.90
CA ALA A 125 9.23 -10.98 -7.47
C ALA A 125 9.54 -10.96 -5.97
N GLN A 126 10.03 -9.83 -5.45
CA GLN A 126 10.29 -9.65 -4.01
C GLN A 126 9.04 -9.84 -3.16
N LEU A 127 7.90 -9.29 -3.60
CA LEU A 127 6.68 -9.29 -2.80
C LEU A 127 5.85 -10.57 -2.91
N PHE A 128 5.86 -11.23 -4.06
CA PHE A 128 4.91 -12.32 -4.37
C PHE A 128 5.55 -13.64 -4.80
N ILE A 129 6.87 -13.69 -5.01
CA ILE A 129 7.58 -14.92 -5.42
C ILE A 129 8.59 -15.35 -4.36
N PHE A 130 9.45 -14.42 -3.91
CA PHE A 130 10.52 -14.69 -2.94
C PHE A 130 10.12 -14.41 -1.51
N SER A 131 8.97 -13.77 -1.29
CA SER A 131 8.39 -13.70 0.05
C SER A 131 8.06 -15.13 0.48
N PRO A 132 8.39 -15.54 1.71
CA PRO A 132 8.15 -16.90 2.16
C PRO A 132 6.68 -17.26 2.00
N THR A 133 6.39 -18.08 1.00
CA THR A 133 5.14 -18.82 0.85
C THR A 133 5.13 -19.85 1.98
N GLU A 134 3.97 -20.05 2.62
CA GLU A 134 3.84 -21.06 3.68
C GLU A 134 4.30 -22.45 3.19
N PRO A 135 4.73 -23.34 4.10
CA PRO A 135 4.67 -24.78 3.86
C PRO A 135 3.25 -25.27 3.59
#